data_AF-A0A7S1YKM2-F1
#
_entry.id   AF-A0A7S1YKM2-F1
#
_cell.length_a   1.000
_cell.length_b   1.000
_cell.length_c   1.000
_cell.angle_alpha   90.00
_cell.angle_beta   90.00
_cell.angle_gamma   90.00
#
_symmetry.space_group_name_H-M   'P 1'
#
loop_
_entity.id
_entity.type
_entity.pdbx_description
1 polymer ?
#
loop_
_entity_poly.entity_id
_entity_poly.type
_entity_poly.pdbx_seq_one_letter_code
_entity_poly.pdbx_strand_id
1 'polypeptide(L)'
;ERPVVVGLLYFGAFNPPHPNHLRMLQIGRAALESQHKISVRLGMFVPSPNTYLAVPRKQTREAQRLPLATRESLLHSVCAEEGWGVWTFIVNHATTIHAAMETFRFPRHEKVRLSDWMVVCGSDTAVQACDPIKQGIPSEMGVVVIERVGHPLPTSDQLEEWGRMRSGTIVLVQQPQEEVWSSTKVREDSKLWERFSRPTQT
;
A
#
# COMPACT_ATOMS: atom_id res chain seq x y z
N GLU A 1 24.87 6.83 -14.69
CA GLU A 1 24.61 6.46 -13.28
C GLU A 1 23.91 5.11 -13.23
N ARG A 2 24.12 4.29 -12.19
CA ARG A 2 23.38 3.02 -12.06
C ARG A 2 21.96 3.33 -11.59
N PRO A 3 20.91 2.68 -12.13
CA PRO A 3 19.54 2.89 -11.69
C PRO A 3 19.39 2.51 -10.21
N VAL A 4 18.75 3.38 -9.43
CA VAL A 4 18.38 3.08 -8.04
C VAL A 4 17.36 1.95 -8.07
N VAL A 5 17.58 0.91 -7.26
CA VAL A 5 16.70 -0.25 -7.16
C VAL A 5 15.89 -0.15 -5.88
N VAL A 6 14.56 -0.24 -5.97
CA VAL A 6 13.67 -0.16 -4.80
C VAL A 6 12.62 -1.28 -4.75
N GLY A 7 12.10 -1.51 -3.55
CA GLY A 7 10.86 -2.25 -3.31
C GLY A 7 9.69 -1.33 -2.93
N LEU A 8 8.47 -1.75 -3.26
CA LEU A 8 7.24 -1.04 -2.91
C LEU A 8 6.48 -1.75 -1.80
N LEU A 9 6.07 -1.01 -0.77
CA LEU A 9 5.22 -1.51 0.32
C LEU A 9 3.84 -0.87 0.24
N TYR A 10 2.79 -1.69 0.29
CA TYR A 10 1.42 -1.20 0.37
C TYR A 10 0.74 -1.74 1.64
N PHE A 11 0.50 -0.82 2.59
CA PHE A 11 -0.20 -1.09 3.83
C PHE A 11 -1.71 -0.89 3.67
N GLY A 12 -2.50 -1.80 4.21
CA GLY A 12 -3.95 -1.69 4.10
C GLY A 12 -4.72 -2.74 4.87
N ALA A 13 -6.01 -2.50 5.06
CA ALA A 13 -6.90 -3.50 5.64
C ALA A 13 -7.19 -4.65 4.66
N PHE A 14 -7.17 -4.40 3.35
CA PHE A 14 -7.47 -5.37 2.28
C PHE A 14 -8.70 -6.23 2.61
N ASN A 15 -9.85 -5.58 2.80
CA ASN A 15 -11.06 -6.24 3.32
C ASN A 15 -12.29 -5.98 2.44
N PRO A 16 -12.53 -6.81 1.40
CA PRO A 16 -11.62 -7.86 0.91
C PRO A 16 -10.52 -7.28 0.01
N PRO A 17 -9.44 -8.03 -0.26
CA PRO A 17 -8.50 -7.69 -1.32
C PRO A 17 -9.19 -7.73 -2.69
N HIS A 18 -8.77 -6.87 -3.63
CA HIS A 18 -9.33 -6.81 -4.97
C HIS A 18 -8.31 -6.27 -5.99
N PRO A 19 -8.52 -6.44 -7.32
CA PRO A 19 -7.55 -6.08 -8.35
C PRO A 19 -7.05 -4.62 -8.28
N ASN A 20 -7.88 -3.67 -7.84
CA ASN A 20 -7.42 -2.28 -7.70
C ASN A 20 -6.30 -2.11 -6.67
N HIS A 21 -6.14 -3.00 -5.68
CA HIS A 21 -5.00 -2.93 -4.76
C HIS A 21 -3.69 -3.25 -5.46
N LEU A 22 -3.71 -4.23 -6.36
CA LEU A 22 -2.56 -4.58 -7.20
C LEU A 22 -2.29 -3.50 -8.25
N ARG A 23 -3.36 -2.93 -8.84
CA ARG A 23 -3.24 -1.81 -9.77
C ARG A 23 -2.50 -0.62 -9.16
N MET A 24 -2.68 -0.34 -7.87
CA MET A 24 -1.92 0.70 -7.16
C MET A 24 -0.41 0.44 -7.19
N LEU A 25 0.04 -0.78 -6.88
CA LEU A 25 1.46 -1.14 -6.96
C LEU A 25 2.00 -1.01 -8.39
N GLN A 26 1.22 -1.45 -9.38
CA GLN A 26 1.59 -1.35 -10.80
C GLN A 26 1.73 0.10 -11.28
N ILE A 27 0.79 0.98 -10.91
CA ILE A 27 0.83 2.40 -11.25
C ILE A 27 2.06 3.06 -10.60
N GLY A 28 2.28 2.81 -9.30
CA GLY A 28 3.44 3.33 -8.59
C GLY A 28 4.76 2.88 -9.22
N ARG A 29 4.86 1.59 -9.57
CA ARG A 29 6.01 1.05 -10.30
C ARG A 29 6.23 1.74 -11.65
N ALA A 30 5.17 1.82 -12.47
CA ALA A 30 5.25 2.41 -13.80
C ALA A 30 5.72 3.88 -13.74
N ALA A 31 5.22 4.66 -12.77
CA ALA A 31 5.66 6.04 -12.57
C ALA A 31 7.15 6.12 -12.19
N LEU A 32 7.59 5.32 -11.22
CA LEU A 32 9.00 5.27 -10.80
C LEU A 32 9.95 4.90 -11.94
N GLU A 33 9.60 3.88 -12.72
CA GLU A 33 10.46 3.38 -13.81
C GLU A 33 10.49 4.35 -15.00
N SER A 34 9.33 4.87 -15.42
CA SER A 34 9.22 5.70 -16.63
C SER A 34 9.64 7.16 -16.38
N GLN A 35 9.20 7.77 -15.27
CA GLN A 35 9.37 9.19 -14.99
C GLN A 35 10.63 9.46 -14.17
N HIS A 36 10.95 8.59 -13.21
CA HIS A 36 12.06 8.82 -12.26
C HIS A 36 13.30 7.95 -12.52
N LYS A 37 13.25 7.04 -13.49
CA LYS A 37 14.36 6.10 -13.82
C LYS A 37 14.79 5.25 -12.61
N ILE A 38 13.87 5.00 -11.68
CA ILE A 38 14.06 4.13 -10.52
C ILE A 38 13.56 2.74 -10.90
N SER A 39 14.40 1.72 -10.76
CA SER A 39 14.05 0.32 -11.05
C SER A 39 13.32 -0.30 -9.87
N VAL A 40 12.10 -0.80 -10.09
CA VAL A 40 11.35 -1.50 -9.03
C VAL A 40 11.47 -3.00 -9.22
N ARG A 41 11.87 -3.72 -8.17
CA ARG A 41 12.11 -5.18 -8.25
C ARG A 41 11.07 -6.01 -7.53
N LEU A 42 10.36 -5.42 -6.59
CA LEU A 42 9.49 -6.13 -5.66
C LEU A 42 8.33 -5.22 -5.26
N GLY A 43 7.12 -5.77 -5.23
CA GLY A 43 5.95 -5.16 -4.64
C GLY A 43 5.45 -6.01 -3.48
N MET A 44 5.01 -5.39 -2.40
CA MET A 44 4.61 -6.10 -1.19
C MET A 44 3.30 -5.57 -0.62
N PHE A 45 2.38 -6.49 -0.34
CA PHE A 45 1.21 -6.19 0.46
C PHE A 45 1.48 -6.46 1.93
N VAL A 46 1.13 -5.51 2.78
CA VAL A 46 1.26 -5.60 4.24
C VAL A 46 -0.13 -5.45 4.88
N PRO A 47 -0.88 -6.55 5.04
CA PRO A 47 -2.22 -6.50 5.61
C PRO A 47 -2.18 -6.11 7.08
N SER A 48 -3.05 -5.18 7.49
CA SER A 48 -3.13 -4.75 8.88
C SER A 48 -3.73 -5.86 9.78
N PRO A 49 -3.31 -5.94 11.05
CA PRO A 49 -3.77 -6.98 11.97
C PRO A 49 -5.27 -6.81 12.27
N ASN A 50 -5.93 -7.90 12.69
CA ASN A 50 -7.36 -7.86 13.01
C ASN A 50 -7.68 -6.87 14.14
N THR A 51 -6.73 -6.63 15.04
CA THR A 51 -6.82 -5.68 16.16
C THR A 51 -6.71 -4.21 15.73
N TYR A 52 -6.30 -3.92 14.48
CA TYR A 52 -6.24 -2.55 13.97
C TYR A 52 -7.63 -2.00 13.74
N LEU A 53 -8.10 -1.09 14.60
CA LEU A 53 -9.38 -0.40 14.44
C LEU A 53 -9.16 0.88 13.61
N ALA A 54 -9.65 0.87 12.37
CA ALA A 54 -9.55 2.02 11.46
C ALA A 54 -10.51 3.13 11.89
N VAL A 55 -10.06 4.03 12.79
CA VAL A 55 -10.78 5.23 13.28
C VAL A 55 -12.08 4.92 14.06
N PRO A 56 -12.31 5.54 15.23
CA PRO A 56 -13.50 5.27 16.08
C PRO A 56 -14.86 5.41 15.35
N ARG A 57 -14.95 6.23 14.30
CA ARG A 57 -16.21 6.45 13.55
C ARG A 57 -16.67 5.27 12.69
N LYS A 58 -15.90 4.18 12.56
CA LYS A 58 -16.26 2.99 11.76
C LYS A 58 -16.63 1.76 12.61
N GLN A 59 -16.80 1.92 13.93
CA GLN A 59 -17.07 0.84 14.88
C GLN A 59 -18.41 0.10 14.69
N THR A 60 -19.38 0.66 13.97
CA THR A 60 -20.69 -0.01 13.77
C THR A 60 -20.69 -1.13 12.72
N ARG A 61 -19.57 -1.38 12.01
CA ARG A 61 -19.43 -2.46 11.01
C ARG A 61 -18.25 -3.40 11.29
N GLU A 62 -17.88 -3.60 12.56
CA GLU A 62 -16.89 -4.60 12.99
C GLU A 62 -17.23 -6.04 12.52
N ALA A 63 -18.50 -6.31 12.19
CA ALA A 63 -18.99 -7.63 11.77
C ALA A 63 -18.55 -8.10 10.36
N GLN A 64 -17.91 -7.26 9.54
CA GLN A 64 -17.53 -7.63 8.15
C GLN A 64 -16.02 -7.65 7.89
N ARG A 65 -15.18 -7.78 8.93
CA ARG A 65 -13.74 -7.98 8.69
C ARG A 65 -13.42 -9.45 8.52
N LEU A 66 -12.95 -9.80 7.33
CA LEU A 66 -12.39 -11.12 7.07
C LEU A 66 -11.18 -11.35 7.98
N PRO A 67 -11.02 -12.58 8.53
CA PRO A 67 -9.83 -12.95 9.26
C PRO A 67 -8.56 -12.63 8.46
N LEU A 68 -7.51 -12.19 9.14
CA LEU A 68 -6.20 -11.91 8.54
C LEU A 68 -5.73 -13.03 7.60
N ALA A 69 -5.75 -14.30 8.05
CA ALA A 69 -5.38 -15.45 7.23
C ALA A 69 -6.21 -15.59 5.94
N THR A 70 -7.51 -15.25 5.98
CA THR A 70 -8.36 -15.24 4.79
C THR A 70 -7.95 -14.13 3.83
N ARG A 71 -7.69 -12.91 4.34
CA ARG A 71 -7.23 -11.78 3.52
C ARG A 71 -5.88 -12.06 2.86
N GLU A 72 -4.99 -12.75 3.56
CA GLU A 72 -3.70 -13.18 3.03
C GLU A 72 -3.86 -14.16 1.87
N SER A 73 -4.66 -15.22 2.07
CA SER A 73 -4.96 -16.19 1.02
C SER A 73 -5.56 -15.51 -0.21
N LEU A 74 -6.48 -14.56 -0.01
CA LEU A 74 -7.09 -13.80 -1.11
C LEU A 74 -6.07 -12.87 -1.81
N LEU A 75 -5.17 -12.22 -1.05
CA LEU A 75 -4.10 -11.43 -1.64
C LEU A 75 -3.15 -12.30 -2.48
N HIS A 76 -2.81 -13.51 -2.02
CA HIS A 76 -2.03 -14.45 -2.82
C HIS A 76 -2.73 -14.77 -4.14
N SER A 77 -4.05 -15.02 -4.13
CA SER A 77 -4.83 -15.23 -5.35
C SER A 77 -4.81 -14.01 -6.27
N VAL A 78 -4.94 -12.80 -5.73
CA VAL A 78 -4.84 -11.55 -6.51
C VAL A 78 -3.45 -11.39 -7.14
N CYS A 79 -2.39 -11.82 -6.45
CA CYS A 79 -1.01 -11.72 -6.95
C CYS A 79 -0.61 -12.86 -7.90
N ALA A 80 -1.30 -14.01 -7.86
CA ALA A 80 -0.91 -15.21 -8.61
C ALA A 80 -0.90 -15.00 -10.13
N GLU A 81 -1.66 -14.01 -10.63
CA GLU A 81 -1.75 -13.67 -12.05
C GLU A 81 -0.63 -12.71 -12.52
N GLU A 82 0.25 -12.25 -11.62
CA GLU A 82 1.27 -11.25 -11.93
C GLU A 82 2.64 -11.85 -12.30
N GLY A 83 3.21 -11.40 -13.42
CA GLY A 83 4.51 -11.86 -13.93
C GLY A 83 5.74 -11.21 -13.30
N TRP A 84 5.59 -10.27 -12.36
CA TRP A 84 6.69 -9.67 -11.61
C TRP A 84 6.52 -9.96 -10.13
N GLY A 85 7.63 -10.12 -9.39
CA GLY A 85 7.63 -10.64 -8.02
C GLY A 85 6.84 -9.77 -7.04
N VAL A 86 5.52 -9.95 -6.99
CA VAL A 86 4.63 -9.38 -5.98
C VAL A 86 4.45 -10.41 -4.89
N TRP A 87 4.79 -10.02 -3.65
CA TRP A 87 4.74 -10.90 -2.50
C TRP A 87 3.71 -10.37 -1.51
N THR A 88 3.04 -11.26 -0.82
CA THR A 88 2.27 -10.94 0.37
C THR A 88 3.18 -11.18 1.56
N PHE A 89 3.30 -10.19 2.43
CA PHE A 89 4.10 -10.34 3.63
C PHE A 89 3.32 -9.89 4.85
N ILE A 90 3.37 -10.76 5.85
CA ILE A 90 2.52 -10.66 7.02
C ILE A 90 3.43 -10.31 8.16
N VAL A 91 3.23 -9.13 8.72
CA VAL A 91 3.94 -8.77 9.92
C VAL A 91 3.01 -9.07 11.07
N ASN A 92 3.23 -10.22 11.69
CA ASN A 92 2.29 -10.81 12.64
C ASN A 92 2.04 -9.95 13.90
N HIS A 93 2.84 -8.89 14.13
CA HIS A 93 2.73 -8.04 15.32
C HIS A 93 3.00 -6.55 15.08
N ALA A 94 3.15 -6.09 13.83
CA ALA A 94 3.47 -4.69 13.60
C ALA A 94 2.23 -3.81 13.70
N THR A 95 2.14 -3.12 14.83
CA THR A 95 1.31 -1.92 14.96
C THR A 95 1.86 -0.75 14.13
N THR A 96 3.10 -0.84 13.63
CA THR A 96 3.81 0.22 12.89
C THR A 96 4.66 -0.31 11.73
N ILE A 97 4.87 0.52 10.71
CA ILE A 97 5.73 0.21 9.55
C ILE A 97 7.16 -0.11 9.98
N HIS A 98 7.65 0.50 11.06
CA HIS A 98 8.97 0.20 11.60
C HIS A 98 9.12 -1.26 12.04
N ALA A 99 8.15 -1.80 12.79
CA ALA A 99 8.16 -3.20 13.20
C ALA A 99 8.02 -4.17 12.00
N ALA A 100 7.31 -3.74 10.95
CA ALA A 100 7.27 -4.47 9.67
C ALA A 100 8.65 -4.60 9.04
N MET A 101 9.40 -3.51 9.03
CA MET A 101 10.74 -3.46 8.46
C MET A 101 11.80 -4.16 9.32
N GLU A 102 11.70 -4.14 10.65
CA GLU A 102 12.61 -4.88 11.55
C GLU A 102 12.47 -6.40 11.40
N THR A 103 11.24 -6.87 11.20
CA THR A 103 10.95 -8.29 10.92
C THR A 103 11.50 -8.70 9.55
N PHE A 104 11.70 -7.72 8.66
CA PHE A 104 12.24 -7.87 7.31
C PHE A 104 13.76 -8.00 7.31
N ARG A 105 14.30 -8.94 8.11
CA ARG A 105 15.67 -9.43 7.91
C ARG A 105 15.66 -10.28 6.64
N PHE A 106 15.91 -9.66 5.49
CA PHE A 106 16.16 -10.39 4.24
C PHE A 106 17.27 -11.42 4.47
N PRO A 107 16.98 -12.73 4.44
CA PRO A 107 17.92 -13.75 4.91
C PRO A 107 19.21 -13.87 4.09
N ARG A 108 19.39 -13.09 3.01
CA ARG A 108 20.54 -13.17 2.10
C ARG A 108 21.03 -11.83 1.52
N HIS A 109 20.51 -10.69 1.97
CA HIS A 109 20.91 -9.38 1.44
C HIS A 109 21.30 -8.44 2.58
N GLU A 110 22.54 -8.56 3.07
CA GLU A 110 23.16 -7.69 4.08
C GLU A 110 23.25 -6.19 3.68
N LYS A 111 22.57 -5.74 2.63
CA LYS A 111 22.69 -4.40 2.05
C LYS A 111 21.37 -3.71 1.69
N VAL A 112 20.21 -4.25 2.07
CA VAL A 112 18.93 -3.56 1.83
C VAL A 112 18.71 -2.52 2.95
N ARG A 113 18.73 -1.24 2.60
CA ARG A 113 18.50 -0.12 3.52
C ARG A 113 17.04 0.34 3.45
N LEU A 114 16.58 1.04 4.47
CA LEU A 114 15.24 1.66 4.47
C LEU A 114 15.05 2.63 3.30
N SER A 115 16.10 3.34 2.90
CA SER A 115 16.10 4.21 1.70
C SER A 115 15.84 3.49 0.40
N ASP A 116 15.98 2.15 0.37
CA ASP A 116 15.74 1.33 -0.82
C ASP A 116 14.25 0.88 -0.88
N TRP A 117 13.39 1.42 -0.01
CA TRP A 117 11.96 1.13 0.04
C TRP A 117 11.11 2.39 -0.12
N MET A 118 9.97 2.21 -0.76
CA MET A 118 8.94 3.25 -0.85
C MET A 118 7.57 2.71 -0.44
N VAL A 119 6.80 3.53 0.28
CA VAL A 119 5.41 3.22 0.63
C VAL A 119 4.49 3.72 -0.47
N VAL A 120 3.59 2.88 -0.95
CA VAL A 120 2.53 3.24 -1.90
C VAL A 120 1.23 3.47 -1.15
N CYS A 121 0.59 4.61 -1.38
CA CYS A 121 -0.71 4.93 -0.80
C CYS A 121 -1.59 5.75 -1.74
N GLY A 122 -2.89 5.80 -1.45
CA GLY A 122 -3.83 6.70 -2.12
C GLY A 122 -3.78 8.11 -1.56
N SER A 123 -4.13 9.10 -2.37
CA SER A 123 -4.25 10.50 -1.95
C SER A 123 -5.25 10.71 -0.80
N ASP A 124 -6.31 9.89 -0.71
CA ASP A 124 -7.24 9.87 0.42
C ASP A 124 -6.52 9.60 1.75
N THR A 125 -5.59 8.66 1.76
CA THR A 125 -4.80 8.26 2.92
C THR A 125 -3.72 9.29 3.23
N ALA A 126 -3.09 9.84 2.20
CA ALA A 126 -2.03 10.84 2.32
C ALA A 126 -2.55 12.17 2.89
N VAL A 127 -3.69 12.66 2.39
CA VAL A 127 -4.31 13.91 2.82
C VAL A 127 -4.94 13.78 4.22
N GLN A 128 -5.63 12.66 4.53
CA GLN A 128 -6.28 12.49 5.84
C GLN A 128 -5.30 12.30 6.99
N ALA A 129 -4.15 11.66 6.75
CA ALA A 129 -3.17 11.47 7.81
C ALA A 129 -2.34 12.72 8.09
N CYS A 130 -2.41 13.73 7.22
CA CYS A 130 -1.62 14.98 7.21
C CYS A 130 -0.10 14.81 7.29
N ASP A 131 0.42 13.60 7.50
CA ASP A 131 1.83 13.34 7.78
C ASP A 131 2.13 11.83 7.70
N PRO A 132 2.98 11.37 6.77
CA PRO A 132 3.42 9.98 6.74
C PRO A 132 4.21 9.55 8.01
N ILE A 133 4.74 10.47 8.83
CA ILE A 133 5.35 10.19 10.14
C ILE A 133 4.29 9.80 11.17
N LYS A 134 3.09 10.39 11.14
CA LYS A 134 1.97 9.94 11.98
C LYS A 134 1.50 8.52 11.63
N GLN A 135 1.83 8.04 10.43
CA GLN A 135 1.63 6.65 10.02
C GLN A 135 2.80 5.73 10.42
N GLY A 136 3.83 6.28 11.08
CA GLY A 136 5.04 5.55 11.45
C GLY A 136 5.93 5.20 10.26
N ILE A 137 5.81 5.89 9.12
CA ILE A 137 6.71 5.71 7.98
C ILE A 137 8.04 6.42 8.32
N PRO A 138 9.18 5.69 8.38
CA PRO A 138 10.51 6.28 8.59
C PRO A 138 10.78 7.44 7.63
N SER A 139 11.47 8.48 8.10
CA SER A 139 11.65 9.73 7.36
C SER A 139 12.52 9.58 6.11
N GLU A 140 13.39 8.58 6.09
CA GLU A 140 14.28 8.20 4.99
C GLU A 140 13.61 7.34 3.91
N MET A 141 12.44 6.74 4.20
CA MET A 141 11.69 5.97 3.22
C MET A 141 10.96 6.89 2.25
N GLY A 142 10.96 6.52 0.97
CA GLY A 142 10.19 7.24 -0.03
C GLY A 142 8.69 6.96 0.08
N VAL A 143 7.87 7.83 -0.51
CA VAL A 143 6.41 7.67 -0.57
C VAL A 143 5.95 7.91 -2.01
N VAL A 144 5.10 7.02 -2.52
CA VAL A 144 4.41 7.17 -3.79
C VAL A 144 2.93 7.38 -3.50
N VAL A 145 2.42 8.57 -3.78
CA VAL A 145 1.02 8.94 -3.58
C VAL A 145 0.31 8.88 -4.93
N ILE A 146 -0.70 8.03 -5.01
CA ILE A 146 -1.51 7.84 -6.23
C ILE A 146 -2.84 8.58 -6.05
N GLU A 147 -3.17 9.43 -7.00
CA GLU A 147 -4.43 10.18 -7.01
C GLU A 147 -5.64 9.23 -7.04
N ARG A 148 -6.64 9.51 -6.21
CA ARG A 148 -7.92 8.81 -6.21
C ARG A 148 -9.05 9.78 -6.54
N VAL A 149 -10.06 9.28 -7.23
CA VAL A 149 -11.27 10.05 -7.57
C VAL A 149 -11.86 10.69 -6.31
N GLY A 150 -12.08 12.00 -6.34
CA GLY A 150 -12.60 12.78 -5.20
C GLY A 150 -11.59 13.11 -4.11
N HIS A 151 -10.32 12.72 -4.28
CA HIS A 151 -9.23 13.01 -3.34
C HIS A 151 -8.04 13.58 -4.11
N PRO A 152 -7.88 14.92 -4.18
CA PRO A 152 -6.77 15.52 -4.90
C PRO A 152 -5.43 15.12 -4.30
N LEU A 153 -4.38 15.15 -5.11
CA LEU A 153 -3.01 15.00 -4.63
C LEU A 153 -2.66 16.12 -3.63
N PRO A 154 -1.70 15.88 -2.71
CA PRO A 154 -1.24 16.89 -1.77
C PRO A 154 -0.81 18.20 -2.46
N THR A 155 -1.13 19.34 -1.86
CA THR A 155 -0.73 20.66 -2.38
C THR A 155 0.75 20.93 -2.15
N SER A 156 1.29 21.95 -2.84
CA SER A 156 2.68 22.38 -2.65
C SER A 156 3.03 22.66 -1.19
N ASP A 157 2.15 23.35 -0.45
CA ASP A 157 2.36 23.67 0.96
C ASP A 157 2.45 22.41 1.83
N GLN A 158 1.61 21.40 1.56
CA GLN A 158 1.65 20.12 2.27
C GLN A 158 2.94 19.35 1.96
N LEU A 159 3.39 19.36 0.70
CA LEU A 159 4.64 18.71 0.31
C LEU A 159 5.86 19.41 0.92
N GLU A 160 5.84 20.74 1.02
CA GLU A 160 6.91 21.50 1.66
C GLU A 160 6.99 21.16 3.16
N GLU A 161 5.85 21.10 3.85
CA GLU A 161 5.79 20.66 5.24
C GLU A 161 6.36 19.25 5.40
N TRP A 162 5.98 18.31 4.53
CA TRP A 162 6.49 16.94 4.56
C TRP A 162 7.98 16.86 4.26
N GLY A 163 8.47 17.65 3.30
CA GLY A 163 9.88 17.72 2.93
C GLY A 163 10.77 18.28 4.04
N ARG A 164 10.24 19.15 4.91
CA ARG A 164 10.97 19.62 6.10
C ARG A 164 11.15 18.53 7.16
N MET A 165 10.26 17.53 7.20
CA MET A 165 10.27 16.48 8.20
C MET A 165 10.89 15.16 7.69
N ARG A 166 11.14 15.04 6.38
CA ARG A 166 11.52 13.78 5.73
C ARG A 166 12.67 13.96 4.73
N SER A 167 13.56 12.97 4.67
CA SER A 167 14.67 12.91 3.69
C SER A 167 14.38 11.98 2.51
N GLY A 168 13.36 11.13 2.63
CA GLY A 168 12.90 10.24 1.56
C GLY A 168 12.11 10.96 0.48
N THR A 169 12.21 10.48 -0.75
CA THR A 169 11.55 11.06 -1.93
C THR A 169 10.04 10.90 -1.88
N ILE A 170 9.30 11.96 -2.24
CA ILE A 170 7.84 11.91 -2.43
C ILE A 170 7.54 11.99 -3.93
N VAL A 171 6.80 11.00 -4.43
CA VAL A 171 6.40 10.90 -5.83
C VAL A 171 4.89 10.99 -5.89
N LEU A 172 4.38 11.96 -6.66
CA LEU A 172 2.97 12.14 -6.89
C LEU A 172 2.59 11.58 -8.26
N VAL A 173 1.58 10.71 -8.30
CA VAL A 173 1.17 10.02 -9.52
C VAL A 173 -0.30 10.29 -9.78
N GLN A 174 -0.59 10.96 -10.90
CA GLN A 174 -1.95 11.10 -11.39
C GLN A 174 -2.40 9.76 -11.98
N GLN A 175 -3.58 9.30 -11.56
CA GLN A 175 -4.20 8.10 -12.11
C GLN A 175 -5.23 8.51 -13.17
N PRO A 176 -5.26 7.88 -14.36
CA PRO A 176 -6.36 8.05 -15.31
C PRO A 176 -7.69 7.74 -14.64
N GLN A 177 -8.75 8.49 -14.96
CA GLN A 177 -10.08 8.27 -14.39
C GLN A 177 -10.69 6.95 -14.91
N GLU A 178 -10.25 5.83 -14.35
CA GLU A 178 -10.85 4.51 -14.51
C GLU A 178 -11.75 4.21 -13.31
N GLU A 179 -12.64 3.22 -13.44
CA GLU A 179 -13.54 2.84 -12.36
C GLU A 179 -12.77 2.27 -11.16
N VAL A 180 -12.50 3.12 -10.17
CA VAL A 180 -11.83 2.72 -8.93
C VAL A 180 -12.88 2.28 -7.89
N TRP A 181 -13.01 0.98 -7.68
CA TRP A 181 -13.70 0.43 -6.51
C TRP A 181 -12.90 0.70 -5.23
N SER A 182 -13.56 1.27 -4.23
CA SER A 182 -13.05 1.29 -2.86
C SER A 182 -13.46 0.00 -2.15
N SER A 183 -12.69 -0.46 -1.16
CA SER A 183 -13.09 -1.63 -0.37
C SER A 183 -14.39 -1.38 0.42
N THR A 184 -14.77 -0.11 0.64
CA THR A 184 -16.10 0.25 1.16
C THR A 184 -17.19 -0.04 0.13
N LYS A 185 -17.02 0.42 -1.12
CA LYS A 185 -17.95 0.12 -2.23
C LYS A 185 -18.09 -1.40 -2.42
N VAL A 186 -16.99 -2.15 -2.35
CA VAL A 186 -17.01 -3.62 -2.44
C VAL A 186 -17.80 -4.28 -1.30
N ARG A 187 -17.74 -3.75 -0.07
CA ARG A 187 -18.53 -4.27 1.06
C ARG A 187 -20.02 -3.94 0.96
N GLU A 188 -20.35 -2.83 0.32
CA GLU A 188 -21.73 -2.35 0.18
C GLU A 188 -22.46 -2.99 -1.01
N ASP A 189 -21.71 -3.44 -2.03
CA ASP A 189 -22.23 -4.18 -3.17
C ASP A 189 -22.12 -5.69 -2.91
N SER A 190 -23.27 -6.37 -2.76
CA SER A 190 -23.32 -7.80 -2.44
C SER A 190 -22.68 -8.69 -3.51
N LYS A 191 -22.74 -8.30 -4.80
CA LYS A 191 -22.13 -9.06 -5.90
C LYS A 191 -20.61 -8.92 -5.88
N LEU A 192 -20.11 -7.71 -5.63
CA LEU A 192 -18.66 -7.49 -5.49
C LEU A 192 -18.13 -8.16 -4.23
N TRP A 193 -18.86 -8.10 -3.12
CA TRP A 193 -18.50 -8.79 -1.89
C TRP A 193 -18.39 -10.30 -2.11
N GLU A 194 -19.40 -10.94 -2.69
CA GLU A 194 -19.37 -12.38 -2.96
C GLU A 194 -18.19 -12.76 -3.89
N ARG A 195 -17.95 -11.95 -4.93
CA ARG A 195 -16.85 -12.16 -5.87
C ARG A 195 -15.47 -12.11 -5.21
N PHE A 196 -15.24 -11.16 -4.29
CA PHE A 196 -13.89 -10.89 -3.76
C PHE A 196 -13.65 -11.48 -2.36
N SER A 197 -14.69 -11.94 -1.65
CA SER A 197 -14.54 -12.53 -0.31
C SER A 197 -14.27 -14.04 -0.33
N ARG A 198 -14.28 -14.68 -1.50
CA ARG A 198 -14.04 -16.12 -1.67
C ARG A 198 -12.76 -16.36 -2.49
N PRO A 199 -11.92 -17.32 -2.11
CA PRO A 199 -10.83 -17.76 -2.97
C PRO A 199 -11.41 -18.24 -4.30
N THR A 200 -10.80 -17.85 -5.42
CA THR A 200 -11.08 -18.45 -6.72
C THR A 200 -10.81 -19.95 -6.61
N GLN A 201 -11.83 -20.78 -6.84
CA GLN A 201 -11.64 -22.22 -6.97
C GLN A 201 -10.83 -22.44 -8.26
N THR A 202 -9.56 -22.79 -8.11
CA THR A 202 -8.68 -23.25 -9.19
C THR A 202 -9.09 -24.62 -9.67
#